data_AF-A0A959CJF9-F1
#
_entry.id   AF-A0A959CJF9-F1
#
_cell.length_a   1.000
_cell.length_b   1.000
_cell.length_c   1.000
_cell.angle_alpha   90.00
_cell.angle_beta   90.00
_cell.angle_gamma   90.00
#
_symmetry.space_group_name_H-M   'P 1'
#
loop_
_entity.id
_entity.type
_entity.pdbx_description
1 polymer ?
#
loop_
_entity_poly.entity_id
_entity_poly.type
_entity_poly.pdbx_seq_one_letter_code
_entity_poly.pdbx_strand_id
1 'polypeptide(L)'
;MKNLYWLTFLSFCCLLTNSYSQADSLAVLPSAPAPGPLENYALGVENGTLVFSTGERGRATASISINGEEQRLAFQDGKASMAAEADALGKLLLIKAGKKHYRLYHLSQNTDRSFRLRKIPMWLSVIPPLVAIFLALIFREVIISLFVGVWAGAFIAGGMRIDSFYYFMLSFLEVVQRYVINALNDSAHLAILVFSLLIGGMVAIISRNGGMAGVVQVFSRYAQSPKSAQFITWLLGVAIFFDDYANTLIVGNTMRKVTDQFKVSREKLAYIVDSTAAPVAAVAFITTWIGAELSYIDDGIAGLKGFEADMTAYAIFIASLKYSYYPILTLSFILMLIFLRRDYGPMYKAEIRARKTGEVSRRMSATEESDLEDLDPV
;
A
#
# COMPACT_ATOMS: atom_id res chain seq x y z
N MET A 1 33.97 -0.91 -12.49
CA MET A 1 33.21 0.37 -12.62
C MET A 1 31.67 0.24 -12.53
N LYS A 2 31.06 -0.95 -12.62
CA LYS A 2 29.58 -1.10 -12.54
C LYS A 2 28.97 -1.09 -11.13
N ASN A 3 29.75 -1.31 -10.07
CA ASN A 3 29.24 -1.36 -8.68
C ASN A 3 29.34 -0.01 -7.94
N LEU A 4 30.06 0.98 -8.49
CA LEU A 4 30.30 2.25 -7.81
C LEU A 4 29.08 3.18 -7.88
N TYR A 5 28.33 3.14 -8.99
CA TYR A 5 27.13 3.97 -9.18
C TYR A 5 25.95 3.54 -8.30
N TRP A 6 25.86 2.26 -7.94
CA TRP A 6 24.78 1.73 -7.09
C TRP A 6 25.02 2.11 -5.61
N LEU A 7 26.28 2.10 -5.16
CA LEU A 7 26.67 2.55 -3.82
C LEU A 7 26.56 4.07 -3.66
N THR A 8 26.87 4.87 -4.69
CA THR A 8 26.67 6.33 -4.63
C THR A 8 25.19 6.72 -4.64
N PHE A 9 24.32 5.95 -5.29
CA PHE A 9 22.87 6.19 -5.29
C PHE A 9 22.23 5.85 -3.93
N LEU A 10 22.61 4.73 -3.31
CA LEU A 10 22.18 4.38 -1.95
C LEU A 10 22.69 5.35 -0.88
N SER A 11 23.92 5.84 -1.02
CA SER A 11 24.49 6.80 -0.06
C SER A 11 23.88 8.20 -0.17
N PHE A 12 23.37 8.58 -1.35
CA PHE A 12 22.65 9.85 -1.56
C PHE A 12 21.23 9.82 -0.95
N CYS A 13 20.55 8.66 -0.98
CA CYS A 13 19.25 8.49 -0.32
C CYS A 13 19.32 8.55 1.22
N CYS A 14 20.43 8.13 1.84
CA CYS A 14 20.59 8.20 3.30
C CYS A 14 20.96 9.61 3.83
N LEU A 15 21.51 10.49 3.00
CA LEU A 15 21.92 11.83 3.41
C LEU A 15 20.77 12.85 3.39
N LEU A 16 19.72 12.60 2.60
CA LEU A 16 18.54 13.49 2.55
C LEU A 16 17.56 13.28 3.72
N THR A 17 17.63 12.15 4.43
CA THR A 17 16.79 11.88 5.62
C THR A 17 17.37 12.44 6.91
N ASN A 18 18.62 12.90 6.93
CA ASN A 18 19.32 13.29 8.16
C ASN A 18 19.39 14.82 8.40
N SER A 19 18.88 15.64 7.47
CA SER A 19 19.03 17.10 7.51
C SER A 19 17.80 17.86 8.01
N TYR A 20 16.74 17.18 8.44
CA TYR A 20 15.56 17.78 9.08
C TYR A 20 15.50 17.43 10.58
N SER A 21 16.51 17.82 11.33
CA SER A 21 16.47 17.75 12.80
C SER A 21 17.30 18.87 13.42
N GLN A 22 16.96 20.13 13.11
CA GLN A 22 17.47 21.29 13.85
C GLN A 22 16.63 22.55 13.57
N ALA A 23 15.64 22.80 14.44
CA ALA A 23 14.93 24.06 14.75
C ALA A 23 13.66 23.62 15.52
N ASP A 24 13.29 24.07 16.71
CA ASP A 24 13.51 25.33 17.39
C ASP A 24 13.62 25.12 18.91
N SER A 25 14.54 25.86 19.52
CA SER A 25 14.59 26.08 20.97
C SER A 25 14.00 27.45 21.28
N LEU A 26 12.74 27.49 21.75
CA LEU A 26 12.16 28.69 22.37
C LEU A 26 12.17 28.52 23.89
N ALA A 27 12.82 29.49 24.55
CA ALA A 27 12.99 29.55 25.99
C ALA A 27 11.64 29.74 26.70
N VAL A 28 11.24 28.75 27.51
CA VAL A 28 10.14 28.84 28.47
C VAL A 28 10.75 28.88 29.88
N LEU A 29 10.30 29.84 30.68
CA LEU A 29 10.69 30.13 32.07
C LEU A 29 10.63 28.88 32.98
N PRO A 30 11.40 28.84 34.10
CA PRO A 30 11.64 27.62 34.86
C PRO A 30 10.38 27.24 35.66
N SER A 31 9.61 26.30 35.12
CA SER A 31 8.73 25.45 35.91
C SER A 31 9.50 24.16 36.28
N ALA A 32 9.13 23.54 37.40
CA ALA A 32 9.77 22.40 38.05
C ALA A 32 10.47 21.40 37.10
N PRO A 33 11.61 20.79 37.52
CA PRO A 33 12.45 19.96 36.65
C PRO A 33 11.60 18.94 35.88
N ALA A 34 11.65 19.05 34.55
CA ALA A 34 10.94 18.15 33.66
C ALA A 34 11.40 16.71 33.95
N PRO A 35 10.48 15.77 34.15
CA PRO A 35 10.82 14.38 34.40
C PRO A 35 11.64 13.80 33.24
N GLY A 36 12.80 13.21 33.54
CA GLY A 36 13.67 12.60 32.54
C GLY A 36 12.99 11.39 31.85
N PRO A 37 13.38 11.07 30.60
CA PRO A 37 12.81 9.93 29.88
C PRO A 37 13.18 8.60 30.53
N LEU A 38 12.20 7.71 30.72
CA LEU A 38 12.47 6.32 31.11
C LEU A 38 13.17 5.56 29.98
N GLU A 39 14.41 5.15 30.20
CA GLU A 39 15.15 4.34 29.22
C GLU A 39 14.95 2.83 29.43
N ASN A 40 14.86 2.38 30.70
CA ASN A 40 14.74 0.97 31.05
C ASN A 40 13.57 0.73 32.02
N TYR A 41 12.53 0.04 31.54
CA TYR A 41 11.39 -0.39 32.33
C TYR A 41 11.00 -1.83 32.01
N ALA A 42 10.55 -2.56 33.03
CA ALA A 42 9.79 -3.79 32.90
C ALA A 42 8.31 -3.50 33.14
N LEU A 43 7.46 -3.99 32.23
CA LEU A 43 6.01 -3.81 32.28
C LEU A 43 5.36 -5.11 32.72
N GLY A 44 4.58 -5.04 33.78
CA GLY A 44 3.74 -6.12 34.29
C GLY A 44 2.32 -5.65 34.53
N VAL A 45 1.48 -6.58 34.98
CA VAL A 45 0.13 -6.27 35.45
C VAL A 45 -0.04 -6.87 36.85
N GLU A 46 -0.36 -6.04 37.83
CA GLU A 46 -0.66 -6.44 39.21
C GLU A 46 -2.05 -5.90 39.58
N ASN A 47 -2.96 -6.77 40.04
CA ASN A 47 -4.31 -6.41 40.52
C ASN A 47 -5.12 -5.49 39.56
N GLY A 48 -5.00 -5.69 38.24
CA GLY A 48 -5.70 -4.87 37.24
C GLY A 48 -5.09 -3.49 36.97
N THR A 49 -3.88 -3.25 37.46
CA THR A 49 -3.09 -2.06 37.14
C THR A 49 -1.85 -2.44 36.35
N LEU A 50 -1.53 -1.66 35.31
CA LEU A 50 -0.26 -1.75 34.61
C LEU A 50 0.83 -1.21 35.53
N VAL A 51 1.81 -2.05 35.84
CA VAL A 51 2.92 -1.70 36.72
C VAL A 51 4.19 -1.57 35.89
N PHE A 52 4.75 -0.37 35.90
CA PHE A 52 6.05 -0.05 35.34
C PHE A 52 7.08 -0.15 36.46
N SER A 53 8.08 -1.01 36.29
CA SER A 53 9.15 -1.20 37.26
C SER A 53 10.50 -0.78 36.68
N THR A 54 11.27 -0.04 37.47
CA THR A 54 12.62 0.43 37.15
C THR A 54 13.60 -0.06 38.21
N GLY A 55 14.88 -0.22 37.83
CA GLY A 55 15.93 -0.59 38.78
C GLY A 55 16.39 0.54 39.68
N GLU A 56 15.88 1.77 39.48
CA GLU A 56 16.32 2.97 40.19
C GLU A 56 15.46 3.22 41.43
N ARG A 57 16.09 3.24 42.61
CA ARG A 57 15.43 3.51 43.89
C ARG A 57 15.34 5.01 44.13
N GLY A 58 14.21 5.62 43.80
CA GLY A 58 13.92 7.03 44.11
C GLY A 58 12.52 7.45 43.67
N ARG A 59 12.02 8.56 44.25
CA ARG A 59 10.82 9.25 43.74
C ARG A 59 11.21 10.02 42.47
N ALA A 60 11.11 9.35 41.32
CA ALA A 60 11.25 9.98 40.02
C ALA A 60 9.87 10.09 39.36
N THR A 61 9.55 11.27 38.84
CA THR A 61 8.51 11.39 37.82
C THR A 61 9.14 11.08 36.47
N ALA A 62 8.41 10.38 35.60
CA ALA A 62 8.84 10.11 34.23
C ALA A 62 7.65 10.22 33.28
N SER A 63 7.89 10.71 32.06
CA SER A 63 6.89 10.70 31.00
C SER A 63 7.05 9.49 30.08
N ILE A 64 5.93 8.86 29.74
CA ILE A 64 5.84 7.86 28.67
C ILE A 64 4.75 8.27 27.70
N SER A 65 4.86 7.86 26.44
CA SER A 65 3.77 8.02 25.49
C SER A 65 3.08 6.68 25.27
N ILE A 66 1.77 6.61 25.52
CA ILE A 66 0.93 5.44 25.27
C ILE A 66 -0.03 5.80 24.14
N ASN A 67 0.03 5.06 23.03
CA ASN A 67 -0.77 5.31 21.83
C ASN A 67 -0.69 6.77 21.33
N GLY A 68 0.47 7.42 21.55
CA GLY A 68 0.72 8.80 21.16
C GLY A 68 0.37 9.84 22.23
N GLU A 69 -0.37 9.51 23.28
CA GLU A 69 -0.68 10.42 24.38
C GLU A 69 0.43 10.40 25.44
N GLU A 70 0.92 11.56 25.87
CA GLU A 70 1.89 11.64 26.96
C GLU A 70 1.21 11.46 28.30
N GLN A 71 1.68 10.48 29.06
CA GLN A 71 1.23 10.20 30.41
C GLN A 71 2.39 10.31 31.39
N ARG A 72 2.10 10.98 32.51
CA ARG A 72 3.07 11.19 33.59
C ARG A 72 2.92 10.06 34.60
N LEU A 73 3.99 9.31 34.78
CA LEU A 73 4.10 8.27 35.79
C LEU A 73 4.87 8.78 37.00
N ALA A 74 4.29 8.62 38.18
CA ALA A 74 4.95 8.88 39.45
C ALA A 74 5.49 7.57 40.01
N PHE A 75 6.81 7.42 40.09
CA PHE A 75 7.44 6.23 40.66
C PHE A 75 7.55 6.38 42.18
N GLN A 76 7.05 5.38 42.90
CA GLN A 76 7.30 5.17 44.33
C GLN A 76 8.10 3.88 44.46
N ASP A 77 9.31 3.97 45.03
CA ASP A 77 10.23 2.83 45.20
C ASP A 77 10.53 2.05 43.90
N GLY A 78 10.66 2.76 42.78
CA GLY A 78 10.94 2.16 41.47
C GLY A 78 9.75 1.49 40.81
N LYS A 79 8.52 1.62 41.35
CA LYS A 79 7.28 1.17 40.71
C LYS A 79 6.34 2.34 40.44
N ALA A 80 5.72 2.37 39.26
CA ALA A 80 4.60 3.25 38.94
C ALA A 80 3.42 2.40 38.46
N SER A 81 2.23 2.69 38.96
CA SER A 81 1.01 1.95 38.60
C SER A 81 0.05 2.85 37.86
N MET A 82 -0.63 2.29 36.86
CA MET A 82 -1.65 2.95 36.08
C MET A 82 -2.87 2.04 35.95
N ALA A 83 -4.07 2.60 36.11
CA ALA A 83 -5.29 1.86 35.84
C ALA A 83 -5.31 1.37 34.39
N ALA A 84 -5.59 0.10 34.20
CA ALA A 84 -5.57 -0.52 32.90
C ALA A 84 -6.92 -1.18 32.63
N GLU A 85 -7.78 -0.46 31.90
CA GLU A 85 -9.05 -1.01 31.46
C GLU A 85 -8.82 -1.83 30.19
N ALA A 86 -9.06 -3.13 30.29
CA ALA A 86 -8.99 -4.05 29.15
C ALA A 86 -10.17 -5.03 29.21
N ASP A 87 -10.87 -5.14 28.09
CA ASP A 87 -11.95 -6.11 27.90
C ASP A 87 -11.39 -7.49 27.49
N ALA A 88 -12.26 -8.48 27.34
CA ALA A 88 -11.91 -9.85 26.93
C ALA A 88 -11.21 -9.92 25.56
N LEU A 89 -11.57 -9.01 24.64
CA LEU A 89 -10.95 -8.83 23.32
C LEU A 89 -9.54 -8.20 23.42
N GLY A 90 -9.29 -7.50 24.52
CA GLY A 90 -8.05 -6.78 24.78
C GLY A 90 -7.83 -5.55 23.92
N LYS A 91 -6.79 -4.80 24.28
CA LYS A 91 -6.39 -3.54 23.66
C LYS A 91 -4.90 -3.56 23.33
N LEU A 92 -4.55 -2.96 22.20
CA LEU A 92 -3.16 -2.71 21.83
C LEU A 92 -2.65 -1.43 22.51
N LEU A 93 -1.47 -1.54 23.09
CA LEU A 93 -0.76 -0.48 23.79
C LEU A 93 0.60 -0.31 23.13
N LEU A 94 0.74 0.75 22.34
CA LEU A 94 2.01 1.20 21.78
C LEU A 94 2.67 2.13 22.79
N ILE A 95 3.70 1.64 23.48
CA ILE A 95 4.40 2.38 24.52
C ILE A 95 5.74 2.86 23.97
N LYS A 96 5.95 4.18 24.02
CA LYS A 96 7.22 4.84 23.72
C LYS A 96 7.79 5.37 25.03
N ALA A 97 8.98 4.90 25.38
CA ALA A 97 9.75 5.42 26.50
C ALA A 97 11.07 6.00 25.98
N GLY A 98 11.31 7.27 26.31
CA GLY A 98 12.46 8.03 25.81
C GLY A 98 12.53 8.20 24.29
N LYS A 99 13.75 8.50 23.79
CA LYS A 99 13.96 8.95 22.41
C LYS A 99 13.94 7.84 21.35
N LYS A 100 14.05 6.55 21.70
CA LYS A 100 14.43 5.52 20.70
C LYS A 100 13.64 4.20 20.65
N HIS A 101 12.76 3.86 21.59
CA HIS A 101 12.14 2.53 21.56
C HIS A 101 10.62 2.53 21.72
N TYR A 102 9.93 2.16 20.64
CA TYR A 102 8.53 1.75 20.64
C TYR A 102 8.42 0.27 21.01
N ARG A 103 7.48 -0.06 21.90
CA ARG A 103 7.15 -1.43 22.25
C ARG A 103 5.63 -1.61 22.16
N LEU A 104 5.19 -2.61 21.41
CA LEU A 104 3.78 -2.95 21.28
C LEU A 104 3.43 -4.06 22.26
N TYR A 105 2.40 -3.83 23.05
CA TYR A 105 1.84 -4.80 23.98
C TYR A 105 0.36 -5.00 23.69
N HIS A 106 -0.12 -6.23 23.88
CA HIS A 106 -1.54 -6.55 23.95
C HIS A 106 -1.89 -6.84 25.39
N LEU A 107 -2.90 -6.13 25.89
CA LEU A 107 -3.45 -6.31 27.23
C LEU A 107 -4.88 -6.84 27.08
N SER A 108 -5.16 -8.02 27.62
CA SER A 108 -6.51 -8.60 27.65
C SER A 108 -6.87 -9.12 29.03
N GLN A 109 -8.16 -9.09 29.37
CA GLN A 109 -8.68 -9.74 30.56
C GLN A 109 -9.19 -11.16 30.21
N ASN A 110 -8.80 -12.14 31.02
CA ASN A 110 -9.28 -13.51 30.91
C ASN A 110 -10.62 -13.67 31.66
N THR A 111 -11.34 -14.76 31.38
CA THR A 111 -12.63 -15.07 32.02
C THR A 111 -12.51 -15.23 33.54
N ASP A 112 -11.34 -15.60 34.06
CA ASP A 112 -11.02 -15.69 35.49
C ASP A 112 -10.63 -14.34 36.12
N ARG A 113 -10.82 -13.23 35.41
CA ARG A 113 -10.40 -11.86 35.75
C ARG A 113 -8.87 -11.66 35.86
N SER A 114 -8.06 -12.65 35.48
CA SER A 114 -6.61 -12.46 35.34
C SER A 114 -6.30 -11.61 34.11
N PHE A 115 -5.23 -10.82 34.18
CA PHE A 115 -4.80 -9.99 33.07
C PHE A 115 -3.64 -10.67 32.35
N ARG A 116 -3.72 -10.70 31.01
CA ARG A 116 -2.67 -11.20 30.14
C ARG A 116 -2.03 -10.02 29.42
N LEU A 117 -0.75 -9.81 29.67
CA LEU A 117 0.07 -8.85 28.96
C LEU A 117 1.03 -9.61 28.05
N ARG A 118 0.91 -9.41 26.74
CA ARG A 118 1.81 -10.03 25.75
C ARG A 118 2.52 -8.97 24.93
N LYS A 119 3.85 -9.05 24.88
CA LYS A 119 4.64 -8.25 23.94
C LYS A 119 4.44 -8.79 22.52
N ILE A 120 4.04 -7.93 21.60
CA ILE A 120 3.92 -8.25 20.18
C ILE A 120 5.13 -7.65 19.45
N PRO A 121 5.97 -8.48 18.80
CA PRO A 121 7.01 -7.98 17.92
C PRO A 121 6.41 -7.17 16.76
N MET A 122 6.90 -5.94 16.55
CA MET A 122 6.33 -5.03 15.53
C MET A 122 6.47 -5.57 14.10
N TRP A 123 7.50 -6.38 13.81
CA TRP A 123 7.68 -6.98 12.48
C TRP A 123 6.55 -7.97 12.11
N LEU A 124 5.75 -8.44 13.07
CA LEU A 124 4.58 -9.27 12.78
C LEU A 124 3.50 -8.53 11.99
N SER A 125 3.51 -7.18 11.96
CA SER A 125 2.58 -6.41 11.12
C SER A 125 2.76 -6.66 9.61
N VAL A 126 3.90 -7.22 9.20
CA VAL A 126 4.19 -7.58 7.81
C VAL A 126 3.59 -8.94 7.43
N ILE A 127 3.25 -9.80 8.40
CA ILE A 127 2.70 -11.13 8.12
C ILE A 127 1.34 -11.07 7.40
N PRO A 128 0.35 -10.27 7.84
CA PRO A 128 -0.96 -10.21 7.18
C PRO A 128 -0.90 -9.96 5.66
N PRO A 129 -0.20 -8.93 5.15
CA PRO A 129 -0.09 -8.71 3.71
C PRO A 129 0.70 -9.81 3.00
N LEU A 130 1.73 -10.38 3.63
CA LEU A 130 2.48 -11.49 3.02
C LEU A 130 1.64 -12.75 2.86
N VAL A 131 0.81 -13.08 3.87
CA VAL A 131 -0.14 -14.19 3.79
C VAL A 131 -1.14 -13.95 2.66
N ALA A 132 -1.71 -12.75 2.57
CA ALA A 132 -2.63 -12.41 1.49
C ALA A 132 -1.98 -12.57 0.11
N ILE A 133 -0.77 -12.03 -0.09
CA ILE A 133 -0.04 -12.15 -1.37
C ILE A 133 0.25 -13.62 -1.71
N PHE A 134 0.78 -14.37 -0.74
CA PHE A 134 1.15 -15.77 -0.95
C PHE A 134 -0.06 -16.63 -1.32
N LEU A 135 -1.18 -16.46 -0.61
CA LEU A 135 -2.41 -17.19 -0.90
C LEU A 135 -3.03 -16.75 -2.24
N ALA A 136 -2.96 -15.46 -2.59
CA ALA A 136 -3.46 -14.98 -3.87
C ALA A 136 -2.70 -15.61 -5.04
N LEU A 137 -1.39 -15.83 -4.90
CA LEU A 137 -0.59 -16.50 -5.91
C LEU A 137 -0.88 -18.00 -6.02
N ILE A 138 -1.20 -18.67 -4.91
CA ILE A 138 -1.50 -20.12 -4.89
C ILE A 138 -2.92 -20.40 -5.38
N PHE A 139 -3.91 -19.74 -4.77
CA PHE A 139 -5.31 -20.01 -5.04
C PHE A 139 -5.83 -19.27 -6.26
N ARG A 140 -5.12 -18.23 -6.74
CA ARG A 140 -5.58 -17.32 -7.79
C ARG A 140 -6.90 -16.62 -7.45
N GLU A 141 -7.22 -16.54 -6.15
CA GLU A 141 -8.46 -15.98 -5.61
C GLU A 141 -8.14 -14.82 -4.65
N VAL A 142 -8.33 -13.59 -5.14
CA VAL A 142 -7.92 -12.38 -4.41
C VAL A 142 -8.79 -12.16 -3.16
N ILE A 143 -10.11 -12.34 -3.27
CA ILE A 143 -11.06 -12.05 -2.18
C ILE A 143 -10.80 -12.95 -0.96
N ILE A 144 -10.67 -14.26 -1.19
CA ILE A 144 -10.41 -15.23 -0.12
C ILE A 144 -9.06 -14.92 0.54
N SER A 145 -8.05 -14.61 -0.27
CA SER A 145 -6.69 -14.34 0.22
C SER A 145 -6.62 -13.05 1.05
N LEU A 146 -7.31 -12.00 0.65
CA LEU A 146 -7.45 -10.77 1.44
C LEU A 146 -8.16 -11.04 2.76
N PHE A 147 -9.26 -11.81 2.74
CA PHE A 147 -9.97 -12.17 3.97
C PHE A 147 -9.06 -12.92 4.96
N VAL A 148 -8.31 -13.93 4.49
CA VAL A 148 -7.37 -14.68 5.34
C VAL A 148 -6.23 -13.79 5.84
N GLY A 149 -5.76 -12.84 5.03
CA GLY A 149 -4.79 -11.83 5.45
C GLY A 149 -5.32 -10.96 6.59
N VAL A 150 -6.52 -10.41 6.46
CA VAL A 150 -7.18 -9.61 7.52
C VAL A 150 -7.40 -10.45 8.76
N TRP A 151 -7.81 -11.72 8.62
CA TRP A 151 -7.95 -12.63 9.74
C TRP A 151 -6.63 -12.90 10.46
N ALA A 152 -5.53 -13.12 9.74
CA ALA A 152 -4.20 -13.22 10.34
C ALA A 152 -3.82 -11.95 11.10
N GLY A 153 -4.17 -10.77 10.55
CA GLY A 153 -4.01 -9.47 11.22
C GLY A 153 -4.83 -9.36 12.50
N ALA A 154 -6.11 -9.72 12.46
CA ALA A 154 -7.01 -9.75 13.62
C ALA A 154 -6.47 -10.70 14.72
N PHE A 155 -5.98 -11.88 14.34
CA PHE A 155 -5.39 -12.83 15.29
C PHE A 155 -4.11 -12.29 15.95
N ILE A 156 -3.25 -11.62 15.19
CA ILE A 156 -2.04 -10.98 15.73
C ILE A 156 -2.43 -9.82 16.66
N ALA A 157 -3.34 -8.95 16.22
CA ALA A 157 -3.84 -7.81 16.98
C ALA A 157 -4.57 -8.23 18.27
N GLY A 158 -5.24 -9.39 18.27
CA GLY A 158 -5.86 -10.04 19.42
C GLY A 158 -4.87 -10.74 20.37
N GLY A 159 -3.55 -10.51 20.20
CA GLY A 159 -2.53 -11.02 21.10
C GLY A 159 -2.18 -12.50 20.94
N MET A 160 -2.42 -13.08 19.76
CA MET A 160 -2.03 -14.45 19.38
C MET A 160 -2.34 -15.48 20.47
N ARG A 161 -3.59 -15.51 20.94
CA ARG A 161 -4.06 -16.43 21.98
C ARG A 161 -4.15 -17.86 21.42
N ILE A 162 -3.05 -18.60 21.53
CA ILE A 162 -2.91 -19.99 21.07
C ILE A 162 -3.35 -20.99 22.17
N ASP A 163 -3.57 -20.49 23.39
CA ASP A 163 -4.00 -21.26 24.55
C ASP A 163 -5.33 -22.00 24.35
N SER A 164 -6.23 -21.47 23.49
CA SER A 164 -7.48 -22.13 23.15
C SER A 164 -7.87 -21.85 21.70
N PHE A 165 -8.36 -22.88 21.02
CA PHE A 165 -8.95 -22.76 19.68
C PHE A 165 -10.12 -21.78 19.64
N TYR A 166 -10.78 -21.55 20.79
CA TYR A 166 -11.83 -20.54 20.94
C TYR A 166 -11.37 -19.14 20.52
N TYR A 167 -10.19 -18.69 20.95
CA TYR A 167 -9.71 -17.34 20.61
C TYR A 167 -9.27 -17.21 19.15
N PHE A 168 -8.82 -18.32 18.55
CA PHE A 168 -8.55 -18.37 17.12
C PHE A 168 -9.85 -18.19 16.31
N MET A 169 -10.93 -18.89 16.68
CA MET A 169 -12.25 -18.67 16.08
C MET A 169 -12.82 -17.29 16.41
N LEU A 170 -12.64 -16.77 17.62
CA LEU A 170 -13.07 -15.42 17.98
C LEU A 170 -12.45 -14.37 17.04
N SER A 171 -11.15 -14.51 16.74
CA SER A 171 -10.47 -13.60 15.80
C SER A 171 -11.05 -13.62 14.38
N PHE A 172 -11.64 -14.74 13.94
CA PHE A 172 -12.37 -14.81 12.67
C PHE A 172 -13.65 -13.99 12.72
N LEU A 173 -14.44 -14.13 13.81
CA LEU A 173 -15.65 -13.33 13.99
C LEU A 173 -15.33 -11.84 14.14
N GLU A 174 -14.21 -11.49 14.78
CA GLU A 174 -13.74 -10.11 14.92
C GLU A 174 -13.47 -9.43 13.57
N VAL A 175 -13.03 -10.17 12.54
CA VAL A 175 -12.88 -9.61 11.18
C VAL A 175 -14.17 -8.92 10.76
N VAL A 176 -15.30 -9.60 10.91
CA VAL A 176 -16.60 -9.05 10.52
C VAL A 176 -17.08 -8.03 11.57
N GLN A 177 -17.15 -8.42 12.83
CA GLN A 177 -17.82 -7.65 13.88
C GLN A 177 -17.09 -6.36 14.25
N ARG A 178 -15.76 -6.37 14.20
CA ARG A 178 -14.93 -5.24 14.61
C ARG A 178 -14.35 -4.53 13.40
N TYR A 179 -13.61 -5.23 12.56
CA TYR A 179 -12.83 -4.57 11.51
C TYR A 179 -13.70 -4.11 10.34
N VAL A 180 -14.54 -4.99 9.80
CA VAL A 180 -15.44 -4.64 8.69
C VAL A 180 -16.49 -3.61 9.13
N ILE A 181 -17.18 -3.83 10.26
CA ILE A 181 -18.20 -2.89 10.74
C ILE A 181 -17.60 -1.51 11.06
N ASN A 182 -16.44 -1.44 11.73
CA ASN A 182 -15.83 -0.13 12.01
C ASN A 182 -15.37 0.56 10.73
N ALA A 183 -14.84 -0.18 9.75
CA ALA A 183 -14.49 0.39 8.45
C ALA A 183 -15.72 0.92 7.70
N LEU A 184 -16.86 0.21 7.77
CA LEU A 184 -18.13 0.66 7.16
C LEU A 184 -18.82 1.79 7.93
N ASN A 185 -18.51 1.99 9.22
CA ASN A 185 -19.04 3.11 10.00
C ASN A 185 -18.18 4.38 9.88
N ASP A 186 -17.03 4.28 9.22
CA ASP A 186 -16.19 5.44 8.94
C ASP A 186 -16.72 6.18 7.70
N SER A 187 -17.03 7.46 7.86
CA SER A 187 -17.61 8.27 6.79
C SER A 187 -16.65 8.49 5.62
N ALA A 188 -15.33 8.54 5.86
CA ALA A 188 -14.34 8.70 4.81
C ALA A 188 -14.24 7.42 3.98
N HIS A 189 -14.16 6.25 4.63
CA HIS A 189 -14.19 4.96 3.93
C HIS A 189 -15.49 4.76 3.14
N LEU A 190 -16.66 5.12 3.70
CA LEU A 190 -17.93 5.06 2.97
C LEU A 190 -17.95 5.96 1.75
N ALA A 191 -17.46 7.20 1.86
CA ALA A 191 -17.38 8.13 0.75
C ALA A 191 -16.53 7.54 -0.39
N ILE A 192 -15.41 6.91 -0.06
CA ILE A 192 -14.53 6.23 -1.01
C ILE A 192 -15.24 5.03 -1.67
N LEU A 193 -15.93 4.19 -0.89
CA LEU A 193 -16.67 3.05 -1.45
C LEU A 193 -17.73 3.48 -2.45
N VAL A 194 -18.52 4.51 -2.11
CA VAL A 194 -19.55 5.07 -3.00
C VAL A 194 -18.89 5.67 -4.25
N PHE A 195 -17.83 6.45 -4.07
CA PHE A 195 -17.09 7.06 -5.18
C PHE A 195 -16.52 6.01 -6.14
N SER A 196 -15.83 4.99 -5.62
CA SER A 196 -15.26 3.90 -6.42
C SER A 196 -16.35 3.11 -7.16
N LEU A 197 -17.50 2.86 -6.53
CA LEU A 197 -18.62 2.19 -7.18
C LEU A 197 -19.22 3.04 -8.33
N LEU A 198 -19.33 4.36 -8.14
CA LEU A 198 -19.83 5.28 -9.17
C LEU A 198 -18.87 5.38 -10.37
N ILE A 199 -17.57 5.52 -10.13
CA ILE A 199 -16.56 5.54 -11.20
C ILE A 199 -16.55 4.18 -11.92
N GLY A 200 -16.52 3.06 -11.20
CA GLY A 200 -16.58 1.72 -11.79
C GLY A 200 -17.85 1.52 -12.64
N GLY A 201 -19.00 1.99 -12.16
CA GLY A 201 -20.27 1.97 -12.90
C GLY A 201 -20.23 2.81 -14.18
N MET A 202 -19.69 4.02 -14.11
CA MET A 202 -19.48 4.88 -15.29
C MET A 202 -18.58 4.20 -16.32
N VAL A 203 -17.45 3.64 -15.88
CA VAL A 203 -16.50 2.92 -16.74
C VAL A 203 -17.18 1.73 -17.41
N ALA A 204 -17.96 0.94 -16.66
CA ALA A 204 -18.70 -0.18 -17.19
C ALA A 204 -19.70 0.25 -18.28
N ILE A 205 -20.44 1.35 -18.08
CA ILE A 205 -21.39 1.88 -19.08
C ILE A 205 -20.65 2.34 -20.35
N ILE A 206 -19.57 3.10 -20.22
CA ILE A 206 -18.79 3.59 -21.37
C ILE A 206 -18.18 2.42 -22.16
N SER A 207 -17.67 1.42 -21.44
CA SER A 207 -17.11 0.21 -22.05
C SER A 207 -18.17 -0.59 -22.78
N ARG A 208 -19.34 -0.85 -22.15
CA ARG A 208 -20.42 -1.65 -22.77
C ARG A 208 -21.13 -0.96 -23.93
N ASN A 209 -21.23 0.36 -23.91
CA ASN A 209 -21.79 1.13 -25.02
C ASN A 209 -20.83 1.22 -26.22
N GLY A 210 -19.63 0.64 -26.14
CA GLY A 210 -18.66 0.63 -27.24
C GLY A 210 -17.98 1.98 -27.50
N GLY A 211 -18.16 2.97 -26.63
CA GLY A 211 -17.58 4.31 -26.79
C GLY A 211 -16.05 4.26 -26.88
N MET A 212 -15.43 3.49 -25.98
CA MET A 212 -13.98 3.31 -25.97
C MET A 212 -13.47 2.54 -27.21
N ALA A 213 -14.17 1.48 -27.60
CA ALA A 213 -13.84 0.73 -28.80
C ALA A 213 -13.91 1.61 -30.06
N GLY A 214 -14.90 2.50 -30.14
CA GLY A 214 -15.03 3.48 -31.21
C GLY A 214 -13.85 4.46 -31.27
N VAL A 215 -13.44 5.02 -30.13
CA VAL A 215 -12.25 5.89 -30.05
C VAL A 215 -11.01 5.15 -30.55
N VAL A 216 -10.78 3.93 -30.05
CA VAL A 216 -9.62 3.14 -30.48
C VAL A 216 -9.68 2.83 -31.98
N GLN A 217 -10.85 2.51 -32.53
CA GLN A 217 -11.00 2.23 -33.96
C GLN A 217 -10.71 3.45 -34.84
N VAL A 218 -11.06 4.66 -34.39
CA VAL A 218 -10.73 5.92 -35.09
C VAL A 218 -9.22 6.14 -35.08
N PHE A 219 -8.58 6.03 -33.92
CA PHE A 219 -7.15 6.25 -33.77
C PHE A 219 -6.29 5.18 -34.47
N SER A 220 -6.79 3.94 -34.53
CA SER A 220 -6.13 2.82 -35.22
C SER A 220 -5.87 3.11 -36.70
N ARG A 221 -6.67 3.95 -37.36
CA ARG A 221 -6.48 4.32 -38.78
C ARG A 221 -5.21 5.12 -39.03
N TYR A 222 -4.64 5.75 -38.01
CA TYR A 222 -3.39 6.50 -38.10
C TYR A 222 -2.15 5.60 -37.92
N ALA A 223 -2.33 4.32 -37.57
CA ALA A 223 -1.26 3.35 -37.53
C ALA A 223 -0.87 2.94 -38.97
N GLN A 224 0.14 3.59 -39.52
CA GLN A 224 0.66 3.34 -40.89
C GLN A 224 2.02 2.64 -40.92
N SER A 225 2.65 2.44 -39.76
CA SER A 225 3.99 1.85 -39.65
C SER A 225 4.17 1.19 -38.28
N PRO A 226 5.21 0.35 -38.07
CA PRO A 226 5.49 -0.22 -36.75
C PRO A 226 5.69 0.84 -35.66
N LYS A 227 6.28 2.00 -36.00
CA LYS A 227 6.47 3.11 -35.05
C LYS A 227 5.14 3.77 -34.70
N SER A 228 4.35 4.13 -35.71
CA SER A 228 3.07 4.80 -35.47
C SER A 228 2.05 3.87 -34.81
N ALA A 229 2.04 2.57 -35.13
CA ALA A 229 1.21 1.60 -34.42
C ALA A 229 1.51 1.58 -32.92
N GLN A 230 2.79 1.47 -32.54
CA GLN A 230 3.21 1.50 -31.12
C GLN A 230 2.92 2.84 -30.46
N PHE A 231 3.14 3.95 -31.17
CA PHE A 231 2.85 5.29 -30.64
C PHE A 231 1.35 5.50 -30.42
N ILE A 232 0.50 5.04 -31.33
CA ILE A 232 -0.96 5.10 -31.17
C ILE A 232 -1.41 4.22 -30.00
N THR A 233 -0.85 3.02 -29.84
CA THR A 233 -1.10 2.19 -28.64
C THR A 233 -0.75 2.96 -27.37
N TRP A 234 0.44 3.56 -27.31
CA TRP A 234 0.86 4.36 -26.15
C TRP A 234 -0.07 5.55 -25.91
N LEU A 235 -0.45 6.28 -26.95
CA LEU A 235 -1.33 7.44 -26.87
C LEU A 235 -2.71 7.05 -26.35
N LEU A 236 -3.26 5.94 -26.84
CA LEU A 236 -4.52 5.39 -26.35
C LEU A 236 -4.41 4.96 -24.89
N GLY A 237 -3.30 4.33 -24.51
CA GLY A 237 -3.03 4.02 -23.10
C GLY A 237 -2.99 5.26 -22.21
N VAL A 238 -2.47 6.39 -22.69
CA VAL A 238 -2.53 7.65 -21.94
C VAL A 238 -3.94 8.27 -21.97
N ALA A 239 -4.67 8.14 -23.07
CA ALA A 239 -6.01 8.70 -23.22
C ALA A 239 -7.07 7.98 -22.36
N ILE A 240 -6.92 6.66 -22.15
CA ILE A 240 -7.78 5.86 -21.28
C ILE A 240 -7.19 5.86 -19.85
N PHE A 241 -7.07 7.05 -19.26
CA PHE A 241 -6.39 7.25 -17.98
C PHE A 241 -7.23 6.87 -16.75
N PHE A 242 -8.55 6.78 -16.92
CA PHE A 242 -9.49 6.70 -15.81
C PHE A 242 -9.60 5.31 -15.18
N ASP A 243 -9.20 4.25 -15.89
CA ASP A 243 -9.26 2.86 -15.41
C ASP A 243 -8.22 1.99 -16.13
N ASP A 244 -7.39 1.28 -15.35
CA ASP A 244 -6.29 0.45 -15.83
C ASP A 244 -6.77 -0.88 -16.45
N TYR A 245 -7.87 -1.46 -15.94
CA TYR A 245 -8.49 -2.65 -16.54
C TYR A 245 -9.08 -2.37 -17.91
N ALA A 246 -9.89 -1.31 -18.03
CA ALA A 246 -10.48 -0.85 -19.28
C ALA A 246 -9.38 -0.51 -20.29
N ASN A 247 -8.34 0.20 -19.85
CA ASN A 247 -7.17 0.50 -20.66
C ASN A 247 -6.53 -0.79 -21.22
N THR A 248 -6.20 -1.73 -20.34
CA THR A 248 -5.51 -2.96 -20.74
C THR A 248 -6.36 -3.82 -21.68
N LEU A 249 -7.63 -4.01 -21.35
CA LEU A 249 -8.55 -4.84 -22.11
C LEU A 249 -8.87 -4.23 -23.47
N ILE A 250 -9.23 -2.94 -23.51
CA ILE A 250 -9.71 -2.29 -24.73
C ILE A 250 -8.56 -1.95 -25.67
N VAL A 251 -7.49 -1.32 -25.16
CA VAL A 251 -6.31 -0.98 -25.98
C VAL A 251 -5.61 -2.25 -26.43
N GLY A 252 -5.39 -3.20 -25.51
CA GLY A 252 -4.73 -4.47 -25.80
C GLY A 252 -5.44 -5.26 -26.89
N ASN A 253 -6.74 -5.51 -26.73
CA ASN A 253 -7.49 -6.34 -27.68
C ASN A 253 -7.65 -5.65 -29.05
N THR A 254 -7.91 -4.33 -29.06
CA THR A 254 -8.11 -3.63 -30.33
C THR A 254 -6.80 -3.41 -31.08
N MET A 255 -5.73 -3.03 -30.38
CA MET A 255 -4.43 -2.79 -31.02
C MET A 255 -3.71 -4.08 -31.38
N ARG A 256 -4.11 -5.24 -30.87
CA ARG A 256 -3.55 -6.56 -31.23
C ARG A 256 -3.51 -6.76 -32.75
N LYS A 257 -4.68 -6.69 -33.41
CA LYS A 257 -4.75 -6.90 -34.87
C LYS A 257 -3.98 -5.83 -35.66
N VAL A 258 -3.97 -4.59 -35.18
CA VAL A 258 -3.27 -3.47 -35.82
C VAL A 258 -1.76 -3.66 -35.73
N THR A 259 -1.24 -3.99 -34.55
CA THR A 259 0.19 -4.19 -34.31
C THR A 259 0.73 -5.47 -34.95
N ASP A 260 -0.10 -6.52 -35.01
CA ASP A 260 0.21 -7.77 -35.71
C ASP A 260 0.47 -7.52 -37.21
N GLN A 261 -0.33 -6.66 -37.88
CA GLN A 261 -0.12 -6.28 -39.29
C GLN A 261 1.25 -5.62 -39.55
N PHE A 262 1.76 -4.88 -38.56
CA PHE A 262 3.06 -4.22 -38.62
C PHE A 262 4.20 -5.05 -38.02
N LYS A 263 3.97 -6.34 -37.76
CA LYS A 263 4.98 -7.28 -37.24
C LYS A 263 5.63 -6.80 -35.94
N VAL A 264 4.84 -6.18 -35.08
CA VAL A 264 5.23 -5.86 -33.71
C VAL A 264 4.94 -7.09 -32.85
N SER A 265 5.86 -7.45 -31.97
CA SER A 265 5.69 -8.61 -31.09
C SER A 265 4.56 -8.38 -30.07
N ARG A 266 3.79 -9.42 -29.75
CA ARG A 266 2.71 -9.35 -28.75
C ARG A 266 3.25 -9.04 -27.36
N GLU A 267 4.47 -9.50 -27.05
CA GLU A 267 5.19 -9.15 -25.83
C GLU A 267 5.41 -7.63 -25.75
N LYS A 268 5.76 -6.99 -26.86
CA LYS A 268 5.97 -5.53 -26.90
C LYS A 268 4.66 -4.77 -26.78
N LEU A 269 3.59 -5.24 -27.43
CA LEU A 269 2.26 -4.67 -27.26
C LEU A 269 1.84 -4.73 -25.78
N ALA A 270 1.94 -5.90 -25.15
CA ALA A 270 1.60 -6.10 -23.75
C ALA A 270 2.41 -5.16 -22.84
N TYR A 271 3.71 -5.01 -23.10
CA TYR A 271 4.57 -4.09 -22.34
C TYR A 271 4.16 -2.62 -22.49
N ILE A 272 3.80 -2.17 -23.70
CA ILE A 272 3.33 -0.78 -23.91
C ILE A 272 2.03 -0.55 -23.14
N VAL A 273 1.08 -1.48 -23.26
CA VAL A 273 -0.25 -1.38 -22.63
C VAL A 273 -0.12 -1.35 -21.11
N ASP A 274 0.60 -2.30 -20.52
CA ASP A 274 0.87 -2.37 -19.07
C ASP A 274 1.60 -1.12 -18.54
N SER A 275 2.63 -0.67 -19.27
CA SER A 275 3.41 0.53 -18.93
C SER A 275 2.66 1.84 -19.16
N THR A 276 1.45 1.79 -19.71
CA THR A 276 0.54 2.94 -19.77
C THR A 276 -0.61 2.82 -18.78
N ALA A 277 -1.15 1.63 -18.54
CA ALA A 277 -2.29 1.43 -17.64
C ALA A 277 -1.96 1.84 -16.20
N ALA A 278 -1.04 1.12 -15.54
CA ALA A 278 -0.72 1.38 -14.13
C ALA A 278 -0.02 2.75 -13.91
N PRO A 279 0.97 3.17 -14.73
CA PRO A 279 1.58 4.48 -14.58
C PRO A 279 0.61 5.65 -14.72
N VAL A 280 -0.29 5.61 -15.71
CA VAL A 280 -1.26 6.70 -15.91
C VAL A 280 -2.28 6.73 -14.78
N ALA A 281 -2.74 5.56 -14.32
CA ALA A 281 -3.65 5.45 -13.18
C ALA A 281 -3.10 6.10 -11.89
N ALA A 282 -1.77 6.11 -11.72
CA ALA A 282 -1.09 6.69 -10.55
C ALA A 282 -0.81 8.21 -10.64
N VAL A 283 -0.98 8.83 -11.81
CA VAL A 283 -0.72 10.29 -11.99
C VAL A 283 -1.90 11.06 -12.54
N ALA A 284 -2.91 10.37 -13.04
CA ALA A 284 -4.10 11.01 -13.57
C ALA A 284 -4.99 11.56 -12.45
N PHE A 285 -5.66 12.66 -12.75
CA PHE A 285 -6.44 13.42 -11.78
C PHE A 285 -7.74 12.70 -11.35
N ILE A 286 -8.27 11.84 -12.22
CA ILE A 286 -9.52 11.10 -12.01
C ILE A 286 -9.29 9.68 -12.48
N THR A 287 -9.23 8.75 -11.54
CA THR A 287 -9.01 7.32 -11.80
C THR A 287 -9.84 6.46 -10.86
N THR A 288 -9.92 5.16 -11.12
CA THR A 288 -10.51 4.20 -10.18
C THR A 288 -9.72 4.06 -8.88
N TRP A 289 -8.46 4.51 -8.84
CA TRP A 289 -7.56 4.41 -7.69
C TRP A 289 -7.56 5.65 -6.76
N ILE A 290 -8.02 6.80 -7.26
CA ILE A 290 -7.95 8.07 -6.51
C ILE A 290 -8.61 7.97 -5.12
N GLY A 291 -9.71 7.22 -4.97
CA GLY A 291 -10.36 7.03 -3.68
C GLY A 291 -9.45 6.35 -2.64
N ALA A 292 -8.71 5.32 -3.05
CA ALA A 292 -7.76 4.63 -2.18
C ALA A 292 -6.55 5.52 -1.85
N GLU A 293 -6.01 6.24 -2.84
CA GLU A 293 -4.89 7.16 -2.64
C GLU A 293 -5.23 8.27 -1.64
N LEU A 294 -6.42 8.88 -1.78
CA LEU A 294 -6.90 9.89 -0.84
C LEU A 294 -7.08 9.32 0.57
N SER A 295 -7.59 8.09 0.70
CA SER A 295 -7.70 7.39 1.99
C SER A 295 -6.35 7.27 2.68
N TYR A 296 -5.33 6.80 1.95
CA TYR A 296 -4.00 6.60 2.50
C TYR A 296 -3.30 7.90 2.87
N ILE A 297 -3.57 8.97 2.11
CA ILE A 297 -3.08 10.31 2.43
C ILE A 297 -3.74 10.81 3.71
N ASP A 298 -5.06 10.68 3.84
CA ASP A 298 -5.81 11.14 5.02
C ASP A 298 -5.39 10.40 6.30
N ASP A 299 -5.30 9.06 6.22
CA ASP A 299 -4.78 8.21 7.29
C ASP A 299 -3.34 8.60 7.68
N GLY A 300 -2.51 8.91 6.68
CA GLY A 300 -1.14 9.34 6.88
C GLY A 300 -1.04 10.69 7.61
N ILE A 301 -1.89 11.65 7.25
CA ILE A 301 -1.94 12.98 7.88
C ILE A 301 -2.41 12.88 9.32
N ALA A 302 -3.44 12.07 9.60
CA ALA A 302 -3.95 11.85 10.96
C ALA A 302 -2.87 11.32 11.92
N GLY A 303 -1.86 10.61 11.39
CA GLY A 303 -0.70 10.13 12.16
C GLY A 303 0.37 11.17 12.48
N LEU A 304 0.37 12.33 11.82
CA LEU A 304 1.41 13.36 11.93
C LEU A 304 0.99 14.47 12.90
N LYS A 305 1.38 14.35 14.17
CA LYS A 305 1.16 15.40 15.18
C LYS A 305 1.90 16.68 14.80
N GLY A 306 1.17 17.79 14.69
CA GLY A 306 1.71 19.12 14.35
C GLY A 306 1.77 19.40 12.84
N PHE A 307 1.35 18.46 12.00
CA PHE A 307 1.09 18.74 10.59
C PHE A 307 -0.36 19.20 10.46
N GLU A 308 -0.61 20.48 10.80
CA GLU A 308 -1.85 21.14 10.43
C GLU A 308 -1.80 21.38 8.92
N ALA A 309 -2.22 20.36 8.17
CA ALA A 309 -2.41 20.52 6.75
C ALA A 309 -3.61 21.46 6.55
N ASP A 310 -3.35 22.73 6.26
CA ASP A 310 -4.32 23.63 5.62
C ASP A 310 -4.75 23.12 4.22
N MET A 311 -4.24 21.95 3.81
CA MET A 311 -4.45 21.32 2.52
C MET A 311 -5.31 20.06 2.68
N THR A 312 -6.34 19.94 1.84
CA THR A 312 -7.13 18.72 1.73
C THR A 312 -6.26 17.56 1.23
N ALA A 313 -6.66 16.30 1.50
CA ALA A 313 -5.99 15.11 0.97
C ALA A 313 -5.78 15.18 -0.56
N TYR A 314 -6.76 15.75 -1.28
CA TYR A 314 -6.66 15.96 -2.73
C TYR A 314 -5.60 17.01 -3.11
N ALA A 315 -5.50 18.11 -2.37
CA ALA A 315 -4.46 19.10 -2.61
C ALA A 315 -3.06 18.53 -2.37
N ILE A 316 -2.91 17.68 -1.35
CA ILE A 316 -1.67 16.95 -1.07
C ILE A 316 -1.36 15.96 -2.18
N PHE A 317 -2.35 15.22 -2.68
CA PHE A 317 -2.20 14.35 -3.85
C PHE A 317 -1.63 15.12 -5.05
N ILE A 318 -2.23 16.26 -5.42
CA ILE A 318 -1.74 17.10 -6.53
C ILE A 318 -0.30 17.59 -6.27
N ALA A 319 0.00 18.02 -5.04
CA ALA A 319 1.35 18.44 -4.67
C ALA A 319 2.36 17.29 -4.70
N SER A 320 1.90 16.04 -4.51
CA SER A 320 2.72 14.84 -4.54
C SER A 320 3.10 14.40 -5.96
N LEU A 321 2.31 14.78 -6.99
CA LEU A 321 2.55 14.41 -8.39
C LEU A 321 3.94 14.80 -8.89
N LYS A 322 4.53 15.88 -8.36
CA LYS A 322 5.90 16.30 -8.70
C LYS A 322 6.98 15.30 -8.27
N TYR A 323 6.65 14.40 -7.34
CA TYR A 323 7.50 13.34 -6.83
C TYR A 323 7.18 11.97 -7.46
N SER A 324 6.17 11.89 -8.33
CA SER A 324 5.78 10.66 -9.06
C SER A 324 6.75 10.36 -10.21
N TYR A 325 8.03 10.14 -9.88
CA TYR A 325 9.09 9.94 -10.86
C TYR A 325 8.89 8.65 -11.67
N TYR A 326 8.49 7.55 -11.02
CA TYR A 326 8.35 6.27 -11.71
C TYR A 326 7.35 6.31 -12.87
N PRO A 327 6.10 6.80 -12.69
CA PRO A 327 5.16 6.88 -13.80
C PRO A 327 5.64 7.76 -14.96
N ILE A 328 6.15 8.96 -14.64
CA ILE A 328 6.61 9.93 -15.65
C ILE A 328 7.79 9.37 -16.44
N LEU A 329 8.77 8.78 -15.75
CA LEU A 329 9.92 8.16 -16.38
C LEU A 329 9.53 6.95 -17.22
N THR A 330 8.59 6.13 -16.75
CA THR A 330 8.12 4.95 -17.49
C THR A 330 7.43 5.34 -18.79
N LEU A 331 6.51 6.32 -18.75
CA LEU A 331 5.84 6.83 -19.95
C LEU A 331 6.83 7.43 -20.96
N SER A 332 7.79 8.20 -20.47
CA SER A 332 8.87 8.77 -21.29
C SER A 332 9.79 7.70 -21.88
N PHE A 333 10.08 6.67 -21.10
CA PHE A 333 10.94 5.56 -21.49
C PHE A 333 10.30 4.73 -22.62
N ILE A 334 9.00 4.43 -22.54
CA ILE A 334 8.29 3.75 -23.63
C ILE A 334 8.33 4.57 -24.92
N LEU A 335 8.06 5.88 -24.86
CA LEU A 335 8.20 6.76 -26.02
C LEU A 335 9.61 6.70 -26.62
N MET A 336 10.64 6.76 -25.77
CA MET A 336 12.03 6.61 -26.21
C MET A 336 12.25 5.27 -26.93
N LEU A 337 11.77 4.15 -26.40
CA LEU A 337 11.89 2.84 -27.05
C LEU A 337 11.19 2.79 -28.42
N ILE A 338 10.00 3.40 -28.52
CA ILE A 338 9.23 3.47 -29.77
C ILE A 338 10.00 4.27 -30.84
N PHE A 339 10.52 5.45 -30.48
CA PHE A 339 11.21 6.32 -31.45
C PHE A 339 12.61 5.82 -31.82
N LEU A 340 13.40 5.37 -30.84
CA LEU A 340 14.77 4.89 -31.06
C LEU A 340 14.81 3.47 -31.64
N ARG A 341 13.72 2.70 -31.54
CA ARG A 341 13.66 1.27 -31.94
C ARG A 341 14.77 0.42 -31.29
N ARG A 342 15.17 0.77 -30.07
CA ARG A 342 16.22 0.08 -29.32
C ARG A 342 15.61 -0.74 -28.20
N ASP A 343 15.06 -1.88 -28.57
CA ASP A 343 14.61 -2.90 -27.62
C ASP A 343 15.81 -3.63 -26.99
N TYR A 344 15.65 -4.15 -25.77
CA TYR A 344 16.73 -4.82 -25.04
C TYR A 344 16.27 -6.15 -24.42
N GLY A 345 17.23 -7.01 -24.06
CA GLY A 345 16.97 -8.25 -23.34
C GLY A 345 16.04 -9.22 -24.08
N PRO A 346 15.11 -9.90 -23.37
CA PRO A 346 14.14 -10.80 -23.99
C PRO A 346 13.23 -10.12 -25.02
N MET A 347 12.87 -8.85 -24.80
CA MET A 347 12.02 -8.07 -25.70
C MET A 347 12.66 -7.90 -27.08
N TYR A 348 13.97 -7.63 -27.12
CA TYR A 348 14.72 -7.53 -28.38
C TYR A 348 14.65 -8.82 -29.20
N LYS A 349 14.72 -9.99 -28.55
CA LYS A 349 14.61 -11.29 -29.22
C LYS A 349 13.21 -11.49 -29.81
N ALA A 350 12.17 -11.11 -29.07
CA ALA A 350 10.78 -11.16 -29.54
C ALA A 350 10.55 -10.24 -30.75
N GLU A 351 11.07 -9.00 -30.71
CA GLU A 351 10.97 -8.06 -31.84
C GLU A 351 11.73 -8.53 -33.08
N ILE A 352 12.93 -9.13 -32.92
CA ILE A 352 13.65 -9.72 -34.05
C ILE A 352 12.84 -10.85 -34.69
N ARG A 353 12.27 -11.74 -33.86
CA ARG A 353 11.42 -12.84 -34.33
C ARG A 353 10.26 -12.30 -35.16
N ALA A 354 9.46 -11.42 -34.58
CA ALA A 354 8.31 -10.82 -35.26
C ALA A 354 8.70 -10.17 -36.59
N ARG A 355 9.82 -9.43 -36.63
CA ARG A 355 10.26 -8.74 -37.86
C ARG A 355 10.85 -9.66 -38.92
N LYS A 356 11.59 -10.70 -38.53
CA LYS A 356 12.26 -11.62 -39.48
C LYS A 356 11.33 -12.72 -39.98
N THR A 357 10.56 -13.35 -39.09
CA THR A 357 9.73 -14.51 -39.42
C THR A 357 8.27 -14.15 -39.63
N GLY A 358 7.82 -12.99 -39.14
CA GLY A 358 6.40 -12.63 -39.09
C GLY A 358 5.65 -13.26 -37.90
N GLU A 359 6.31 -14.09 -37.09
CA GLU A 359 5.71 -14.71 -35.91
C GLU A 359 5.69 -13.73 -34.74
N VAL A 360 4.55 -13.07 -34.56
CA VAL A 360 4.33 -12.02 -33.55
C VAL A 360 4.22 -12.55 -32.11
N SER A 361 3.91 -13.83 -31.95
CA SER A 361 3.90 -14.54 -30.65
C SER A 361 4.95 -15.64 -30.61
N ARG A 362 5.36 -16.07 -29.42
CA ARG A 362 6.07 -17.36 -29.25
C ARG A 362 5.09 -18.50 -29.56
N ARG A 363 5.55 -19.61 -30.12
CA ARG A 363 4.77 -20.87 -30.16
C ARG A 363 4.47 -21.30 -28.73
N MET A 364 3.20 -21.23 -28.36
CA MET A 364 2.70 -21.60 -27.05
C MET A 364 2.39 -23.10 -27.02
N SER A 365 2.36 -23.68 -25.83
CA SER A 365 1.84 -25.04 -25.64
C SER A 365 0.31 -25.03 -25.74
N ALA A 366 -0.31 -26.15 -26.11
CA ALA A 366 -1.77 -26.25 -26.30
C ALA A 366 -2.59 -25.81 -25.06
N THR A 367 -2.03 -25.98 -23.86
CA THR A 367 -2.65 -25.54 -22.60
C THR A 367 -2.65 -24.03 -22.41
N GLU A 368 -1.59 -23.35 -22.86
CA GLU A 368 -1.53 -21.88 -22.77
C GLU A 368 -2.39 -21.21 -23.86
N GLU A 369 -2.68 -21.92 -24.95
CA GLU A 369 -3.51 -21.45 -26.06
C GLU A 369 -5.00 -21.46 -25.68
N SER A 370 -5.48 -22.48 -24.95
CA SER A 370 -6.86 -22.52 -24.44
C SER A 370 -7.16 -21.42 -23.41
N ASP A 371 -6.21 -21.14 -22.52
CA ASP A 371 -6.34 -20.07 -21.51
C ASP A 371 -6.42 -18.66 -22.14
N LEU A 372 -5.91 -18.49 -23.37
CA LEU A 372 -5.99 -17.25 -24.14
C LEU A 372 -7.26 -17.15 -24.99
N GLU A 373 -7.79 -18.27 -25.48
CA GLU A 373 -9.05 -18.34 -26.23
C GLU A 373 -10.25 -17.93 -25.35
N ASP A 374 -10.25 -18.29 -24.06
CA ASP A 374 -11.24 -17.86 -23.07
C ASP A 374 -11.17 -16.34 -22.74
N LEU A 375 -10.13 -15.65 -23.19
CA LEU A 375 -9.93 -14.21 -22.98
C LEU A 375 -10.24 -13.36 -24.22
N ASP A 376 -10.61 -13.98 -25.35
CA ASP A 376 -11.10 -13.23 -26.49
C ASP A 376 -12.49 -12.65 -26.16
N PRO A 377 -12.68 -11.33 -26.26
CA PRO A 377 -13.96 -10.72 -25.90
C PRO A 377 -15.05 -11.17 -26.89
N VAL A 378 -16.20 -11.57 -26.34
CA VAL A 378 -17.45 -11.82 -27.08
C VAL A 378 -17.89 -10.59 -27.85
#